data_AF-A0A9P7G3K5-F1
#
_entry.id   AF-A0A9P7G3K5-F1
#
_cell.length_a   1.000
_cell.length_b   1.000
_cell.length_c   1.000
_cell.angle_alpha   90.00
_cell.angle_beta   90.00
_cell.angle_gamma   90.00
#
_symmetry.space_group_name_H-M   'P 1'
#
loop_
_entity.id
_entity.type
_entity.pdbx_description
1 polymer ?
#
loop_
_entity_poly.entity_id
_entity_poly.type
_entity_poly.pdbx_seq_one_letter_code
_entity_poly.pdbx_strand_id
1 'polypeptide(L)'
;MALYTISPFIGPVLGPLLSGFINENLYWRWTYRIQSIWIFVQYIALIALVPETYEPVLLKRKARRNPGYWAPLDKEDRNLVAAIAVSCYRPFQLVFFDRMALLLDLWYEFPLKLSFNIQVLTLIRTALILGILYLAFQAFPIIFR
;
A
#
# COMPACT_ATOMS: atom_id res chain seq x y z
N MET A 1 -3.74 -16.48 1.82
CA MET A 1 -4.41 -15.30 1.19
C MET A 1 -5.50 -14.70 2.06
N ALA A 2 -6.45 -15.48 2.60
CA ALA A 2 -7.56 -14.94 3.42
C ALA A 2 -7.14 -14.05 4.61
N LEU A 3 -6.13 -14.46 5.39
CA LEU A 3 -5.60 -13.64 6.50
C LEU A 3 -4.96 -12.33 6.02
N TYR A 4 -4.27 -12.37 4.88
CA TYR A 4 -3.65 -11.20 4.27
C TYR A 4 -4.72 -10.21 3.77
N THR A 5 -5.78 -10.71 3.13
CA THR A 5 -6.87 -9.88 2.60
C THR A 5 -7.72 -9.24 3.69
N ILE A 6 -7.80 -9.83 4.89
CA ILE A 6 -8.55 -9.26 6.03
C ILE A 6 -7.76 -8.13 6.72
N SER A 7 -6.42 -8.13 6.62
CA SER A 7 -5.55 -7.17 7.32
C SER A 7 -5.88 -5.69 7.09
N PRO A 8 -6.16 -5.17 5.87
CA PRO A 8 -6.48 -3.76 5.69
C PRO A 8 -7.86 -3.37 6.26
N PHE A 9 -8.79 -4.32 6.41
CA PHE A 9 -10.13 -4.04 6.92
C PHE A 9 -10.19 -3.89 8.44
N ILE A 10 -9.24 -4.52 9.15
CA ILE A 10 -9.15 -4.43 10.61
C ILE A 10 -8.75 -3.01 11.06
N GLY A 11 -7.92 -2.31 10.28
CA GLY A 11 -7.40 -0.99 10.62
C GLY A 11 -8.49 0.07 10.85
N PRO A 12 -9.41 0.30 9.89
CA PRO A 12 -10.50 1.27 10.03
C PRO A 12 -11.49 0.96 11.16
N VAL A 13 -11.60 -0.30 11.58
CA VAL A 13 -12.49 -0.70 12.69
C VAL A 13 -11.80 -0.49 14.04
N LEU A 14 -10.56 -0.96 14.18
CA LEU A 14 -9.84 -0.86 15.46
C LEU A 14 -9.29 0.54 15.73
N GLY A 15 -8.96 1.32 14.69
CA GLY A 15 -8.39 2.67 14.83
C GLY A 15 -9.28 3.61 15.64
N PRO A 16 -10.55 3.86 15.23
CA PRO A 16 -11.50 4.67 15.98
C PRO A 16 -11.84 4.08 17.35
N LEU A 17 -11.94 2.76 17.47
CA LEU A 17 -12.26 2.08 18.73
C LEU A 17 -11.18 2.34 19.79
N LEU A 18 -9.91 2.10 19.45
CA LEU A 18 -8.78 2.30 20.35
C LEU A 18 -8.54 3.79 20.61
N SER A 19 -8.62 4.64 19.57
CA SER A 19 -8.44 6.09 19.74
C SER A 19 -9.58 6.74 20.53
N GLY A 20 -10.80 6.24 20.45
CA GLY A 20 -11.93 6.68 21.27
C GLY A 20 -11.69 6.36 22.75
N PHE A 21 -11.37 5.11 23.06
CA PHE A 21 -11.09 4.68 24.44
C PHE A 21 -9.91 5.43 25.08
N ILE A 22 -8.86 5.71 24.29
CA ILE A 22 -7.71 6.51 24.77
C ILE A 22 -8.13 7.95 25.05
N ASN A 23 -8.95 8.56 24.20
CA ASN A 23 -9.41 9.94 24.39
C ASN A 23 -10.41 10.11 25.54
N GLU A 24 -11.17 9.06 25.87
CA GLU A 24 -12.07 9.08 27.02
C GLU A 24 -11.32 9.08 28.36
N ASN A 25 -10.18 8.40 28.42
CA ASN A 25 -9.39 8.25 29.65
C ASN A 25 -8.18 9.20 29.74
N LEU A 26 -7.62 9.61 28.60
CA LEU A 26 -6.40 10.43 28.48
C LEU A 26 -6.60 11.57 27.44
N TYR A 27 -5.63 12.50 27.37
CA TYR A 27 -5.61 13.56 26.35
C TYR A 27 -5.33 13.03 24.93
N TRP A 28 -5.84 13.73 23.91
CA TRP A 28 -5.68 13.42 22.48
C TRP A 28 -4.25 13.20 21.99
N ARG A 29 -3.26 13.80 22.65
CA ARG A 29 -1.84 13.62 22.32
C ARG A 29 -1.35 12.19 22.56
N TRP A 30 -1.97 11.48 23.50
CA TRP A 30 -1.57 10.12 23.85
C TRP A 30 -1.93 9.10 22.78
N THR A 31 -2.96 9.35 21.98
CA THR A 31 -3.31 8.52 20.82
C THR A 31 -2.14 8.44 19.84
N TYR A 32 -1.49 9.57 19.54
CA TYR A 32 -0.33 9.60 18.65
C TYR A 32 0.90 8.91 19.25
N ARG A 33 1.11 9.05 20.56
CA ARG A 33 2.23 8.39 21.27
C ARG A 33 2.09 6.87 21.21
N ILE A 34 0.91 6.35 21.57
CA ILE A 34 0.64 4.90 21.55
C ILE A 34 0.75 4.36 20.13
N GLN A 35 0.20 5.06 19.14
CA GLN A 35 0.31 4.67 17.73
C GLN A 35 1.78 4.61 17.28
N SER A 36 2.62 5.57 17.68
CA SER A 36 4.04 5.57 17.31
C SER A 36 4.81 4.40 17.91
N ILE A 37 4.53 4.03 19.16
CA ILE A 37 5.14 2.87 19.83
C ILE A 37 4.72 1.59 19.11
N TRP A 38 3.43 1.46 18.77
CA TRP A 38 2.91 0.30 18.06
C TRP A 38 3.58 0.10 16.70
N ILE A 39 3.71 1.16 15.90
CA ILE A 39 4.39 1.11 14.59
C ILE A 39 5.86 0.71 14.76
N PHE A 40 6.54 1.26 15.78
CA PHE A 40 7.93 0.94 16.05
C PHE A 40 8.13 -0.54 16.41
N VAL A 41 7.26 -1.10 17.25
CA VAL A 41 7.27 -2.53 17.59
C VAL A 41 7.04 -3.39 16.35
N GLN A 42 6.07 -3.04 15.52
CA GLN A 42 5.81 -3.74 14.25
C GLN A 42 6.99 -3.68 13.30
N TYR A 43 7.67 -2.53 13.22
CA TYR A 43 8.86 -2.35 12.39
C TYR A 43 10.01 -3.27 12.83
N ILE A 44 10.28 -3.34 14.14
CA ILE A 44 11.28 -4.27 14.69
C ILE A 44 10.89 -5.73 14.41
N ALA A 45 9.63 -6.08 14.60
CA ALA A 45 9.14 -7.43 14.34
C ALA A 45 9.30 -7.82 12.86
N LEU A 46 9.04 -6.90 11.94
CA LEU A 46 9.26 -7.11 10.51
C LEU A 46 10.73 -7.40 10.20
N ILE A 47 11.66 -6.62 10.74
CA ILE A 47 13.11 -6.84 10.53
C ILE A 47 13.56 -8.18 11.10
N ALA A 48 13.04 -8.59 12.25
CA ALA A 48 13.46 -9.81 12.92
C ALA A 48 12.85 -11.08 12.32
N LEU A 49 11.58 -11.04 11.90
CA LEU A 49 10.82 -12.22 11.48
C LEU A 49 10.78 -12.43 9.98
N VAL A 50 10.87 -11.36 9.17
CA VAL A 50 10.73 -11.47 7.72
C VAL A 50 12.12 -11.63 7.09
N PRO A 51 12.43 -12.80 6.51
CA PRO A 51 13.65 -12.95 5.73
C PRO A 51 13.57 -12.06 4.48
N GLU A 52 14.72 -11.59 4.01
CA GLU A 52 14.82 -10.78 2.79
C GLU A 52 14.21 -11.52 1.58
N THR A 53 13.04 -11.08 1.11
CA THR A 53 12.28 -11.71 0.01
C THR A 53 12.63 -11.11 -1.36
N TYR A 54 13.49 -10.08 -1.44
CA TYR A 54 13.77 -9.39 -2.69
C TYR A 54 14.70 -10.23 -3.61
N GLU A 55 14.12 -10.82 -4.66
CA GLU A 55 14.82 -11.72 -5.61
C GLU A 55 16.14 -11.15 -6.16
N PRO A 56 16.25 -9.88 -6.57
CA PRO A 56 17.51 -9.34 -7.09
C PRO A 56 18.64 -9.30 -6.04
N VAL A 57 18.31 -9.07 -4.77
CA VAL A 57 19.28 -9.07 -3.66
C VAL A 57 19.70 -10.51 -3.31
N LEU A 58 18.77 -11.46 -3.37
CA LEU A 58 19.08 -12.89 -3.21
C LEU A 58 20.01 -13.39 -4.33
N LEU A 59 19.75 -13.01 -5.57
CA LEU A 59 20.60 -13.33 -6.72
C LEU A 59 21.99 -12.69 -6.61
N LYS A 60 22.09 -11.45 -6.12
CA LYS A 60 23.37 -10.79 -5.83
C LYS A 60 24.16 -11.52 -4.73
N ARG A 61 23.51 -11.96 -3.65
CA ARG A 61 24.16 -12.79 -2.62
C ARG A 61 24.65 -14.13 -3.16
N LYS A 62 23.89 -14.74 -4.08
CA LYS A 62 24.25 -16.02 -4.72
C LYS A 62 25.41 -15.87 -5.71
N ALA A 63 25.42 -14.80 -6.51
CA ALA A 63 26.50 -14.44 -7.42
C ALA A 63 27.83 -14.14 -6.69
N ARG A 64 27.78 -13.53 -5.50
CA ARG A 64 28.98 -13.34 -4.66
C ARG A 64 29.60 -14.62 -4.13
N ARG A 65 28.80 -15.70 -3.98
CA ARG A 65 29.26 -16.98 -3.43
C ARG A 65 29.82 -17.92 -4.49
N ASN A 66 29.40 -17.76 -5.76
CA ASN A 66 29.83 -18.58 -6.89
C ASN A 66 30.44 -17.68 -7.97
N PRO A 67 31.79 -17.59 -8.09
CA PRO A 67 32.45 -16.81 -9.13
C PRO A 67 32.20 -17.48 -10.50
N GLY A 68 31.18 -17.02 -11.22
CA GLY A 68 30.76 -17.60 -12.51
C GLY A 68 29.35 -17.21 -12.94
N TYR A 69 28.52 -16.71 -12.01
CA TYR A 69 27.18 -16.22 -12.29
C TYR A 69 27.09 -14.71 -12.08
N TRP A 70 26.55 -14.00 -13.07
CA TRP A 70 26.36 -12.54 -13.03
C TRP A 70 24.96 -12.20 -12.55
N ALA A 71 24.83 -11.31 -11.57
CA ALA A 71 23.53 -10.81 -11.14
C ALA A 71 23.07 -9.69 -12.10
N PRO A 72 21.79 -9.67 -12.53
CA PRO A 72 21.23 -8.56 -13.32
C PRO A 72 21.38 -7.20 -12.62
N LEU A 73 21.48 -7.21 -11.28
CA LEU A 73 21.67 -6.03 -10.43
C LEU A 73 23.06 -5.38 -10.55
N ASP A 74 24.06 -6.05 -11.14
CA ASP A 74 25.39 -5.48 -11.39
C ASP A 74 25.48 -4.81 -12.78
N LYS A 75 24.46 -4.94 -13.64
CA LYS A 75 24.39 -4.26 -14.95
C LYS A 75 23.80 -2.85 -14.87
N GLU A 76 23.19 -2.50 -13.75
CA GLU A 76 22.42 -1.28 -13.59
C GLU A 76 23.06 -0.45 -12.47
N ASP A 77 23.96 0.46 -12.84
CA ASP A 77 24.46 1.54 -11.97
C ASP A 77 23.31 2.52 -11.68
N ARG A 78 22.31 2.04 -10.93
CA ARG A 78 21.20 2.86 -10.49
C ARG A 78 21.70 3.73 -9.35
N ASN A 79 21.99 4.99 -9.67
CA ASN A 79 22.12 6.03 -8.67
C ASN A 79 20.88 5.96 -7.76
N LEU A 80 21.07 5.68 -6.47
CA LEU A 80 20.00 5.58 -5.46
C LEU A 80 19.08 6.81 -5.51
N VAL A 81 19.65 7.99 -5.79
CA VAL A 81 18.93 9.25 -5.95
C VAL A 81 17.98 9.21 -7.15
N ALA A 82 18.40 8.66 -8.29
CA ALA A 82 17.55 8.52 -9.47
C ALA A 82 16.43 7.50 -9.24
N ALA A 83 16.72 6.40 -8.53
CA ALA A 83 15.69 5.42 -8.17
C ALA A 83 14.62 6.02 -7.24
N ILE A 84 15.02 6.80 -6.23
CA ILE A 84 14.10 7.50 -5.33
C ILE A 84 13.27 8.53 -6.11
N ALA A 85 13.92 9.33 -6.97
CA ALA A 85 13.22 10.32 -7.80
C ALA A 85 12.17 9.68 -8.71
N VAL A 86 12.49 8.54 -9.33
CA VAL A 86 11.54 7.77 -10.14
C VAL A 86 10.40 7.22 -9.29
N SER A 87 10.69 6.66 -8.11
CA SER A 87 9.65 6.16 -7.19
C SER A 87 8.71 7.25 -6.69
N CYS A 88 9.22 8.47 -6.44
CA CYS A 88 8.40 9.62 -6.05
C CYS A 88 7.58 10.19 -7.21
N TYR A 89 8.09 10.14 -8.45
CA TYR A 89 7.41 10.71 -9.61
C TYR A 89 6.40 9.73 -10.26
N ARG A 90 6.66 8.43 -10.20
CA ARG A 90 5.76 7.37 -10.71
C ARG A 90 4.30 7.46 -10.25
N PRO A 91 3.97 7.69 -8.95
CA PRO A 91 2.57 7.79 -8.53
C PRO A 91 1.85 8.96 -9.21
N PHE A 92 2.52 10.10 -9.41
CA PHE A 92 1.94 11.22 -10.14
C PHE A 92 1.76 10.90 -11.62
N GLN A 93 2.71 10.19 -12.23
CA GLN A 93 2.54 9.73 -13.61
C GLN A 93 1.33 8.79 -13.75
N LEU A 94 1.14 7.85 -12.84
CA LEU A 94 -0.01 6.94 -12.86
C LEU A 94 -1.32 7.72 -12.74
N VAL A 95 -1.44 8.66 -11.80
CA VAL A 95 -2.68 9.43 -11.60
C VAL A 95 -3.05 10.27 -12.83
N PHE A 96 -2.06 10.88 -13.52
CA PHE A 96 -2.34 11.73 -14.68
C PHE A 96 -2.43 10.97 -16.01
N PHE A 97 -1.63 9.93 -16.21
CA PHE A 97 -1.54 9.22 -17.49
C PHE A 97 -2.43 7.98 -17.55
N ASP A 98 -2.71 7.31 -16.43
CA ASP A 98 -3.72 6.24 -16.41
C ASP A 98 -5.12 6.85 -16.32
N ARG A 99 -5.74 6.98 -17.50
CA ARG A 99 -7.12 7.46 -17.66
C ARG A 99 -8.12 6.71 -16.77
N MET A 100 -7.87 5.42 -16.49
CA MET A 100 -8.72 4.64 -15.61
C MET A 100 -8.61 5.07 -14.14
N ALA A 101 -7.39 5.31 -13.64
CA ALA A 101 -7.19 5.78 -12.27
C ALA A 101 -7.81 7.16 -12.05
N LEU A 102 -7.59 8.09 -12.99
CA LEU A 102 -8.15 9.44 -12.95
C LEU A 102 -9.68 9.44 -12.92
N LEU A 103 -10.33 8.63 -13.78
CA LEU A 103 -11.79 8.52 -13.82
C LEU A 103 -12.37 7.93 -12.52
N LEU A 104 -11.66 7.00 -11.87
CA LEU A 104 -12.09 6.40 -10.60
C LEU A 104 -11.95 7.38 -9.43
N ASP A 105 -10.83 8.10 -9.35
CA ASP A 105 -10.59 9.10 -8.31
C ASP A 105 -11.59 10.27 -8.43
N LEU A 106 -11.83 10.76 -9.65
CA LEU A 106 -12.80 11.82 -9.93
C LEU A 106 -14.25 11.39 -9.60
N TRP A 107 -14.59 10.11 -9.83
CA TRP A 107 -15.92 9.59 -9.53
C TRP A 107 -16.15 9.43 -8.02
N TYR A 108 -15.11 9.04 -7.27
CA TYR A 108 -15.19 8.91 -5.80
C TYR A 108 -15.43 10.25 -5.10
N GLU A 109 -14.80 11.33 -5.58
CA GLU A 109 -14.90 12.66 -4.96
C GLU A 109 -16.12 13.49 -5.37
N PHE A 110 -16.98 13.02 -6.29
CA PHE A 110 -18.11 13.82 -6.77
C PHE A 110 -19.02 14.29 -5.61
N PRO A 111 -19.02 15.59 -5.27
CA PRO A 111 -19.52 16.07 -3.99
C PRO A 111 -21.03 16.28 -4.06
N LEU A 112 -21.81 15.19 -4.05
CA LEU A 112 -23.24 15.29 -3.73
C LEU A 112 -23.44 15.23 -2.21
N LYS A 113 -22.92 16.22 -1.50
CA LYS A 113 -23.09 16.37 -0.05
C LYS A 113 -24.45 16.98 0.27
N LEU A 114 -25.53 16.19 0.19
CA LEU A 114 -26.79 16.55 0.81
C LEU A 114 -27.61 15.30 1.15
N SER A 115 -27.64 14.94 2.45
CA SER A 115 -28.55 14.00 3.12
C SER A 115 -27.96 12.65 3.59
N PHE A 116 -28.36 12.30 4.83
CA PHE A 116 -27.95 11.14 5.65
C PHE A 116 -28.30 9.77 5.02
N ASN A 117 -29.19 9.73 4.02
CA ASN A 117 -29.58 8.51 3.30
C ASN A 117 -28.56 8.01 2.24
N ILE A 118 -27.46 8.73 2.01
CA ILE A 118 -26.52 8.47 0.89
C ILE A 118 -25.41 7.47 1.24
N GLN A 119 -25.24 7.08 2.51
CA GLN A 119 -24.16 6.14 2.92
C GLN A 119 -24.24 4.79 2.18
N VAL A 120 -25.44 4.25 1.99
CA VAL A 120 -25.64 3.01 1.22
C VAL A 120 -25.25 3.21 -0.26
N LEU A 121 -25.56 4.38 -0.83
CA LEU A 121 -25.21 4.70 -2.21
C LEU A 121 -23.69 4.88 -2.38
N THR A 122 -22.99 5.47 -1.41
CA THR A 122 -21.53 5.51 -1.42
C THR A 122 -20.91 4.12 -1.30
N LEU A 123 -21.48 3.22 -0.48
CA LEU A 123 -21.00 1.85 -0.37
C LEU A 123 -21.19 1.08 -1.69
N ILE A 124 -22.33 1.25 -2.36
CA ILE A 124 -22.59 0.66 -3.68
C ILE A 124 -21.61 1.18 -4.74
N ARG A 125 -21.35 2.50 -4.77
CA ARG A 125 -20.36 3.09 -5.69
C ARG A 125 -18.95 2.56 -5.42
N THR A 126 -18.54 2.52 -4.16
CA THR A 126 -17.21 2.01 -3.78
C THR A 126 -17.07 0.52 -4.11
N ALA A 127 -18.14 -0.27 -3.93
CA ALA A 127 -18.15 -1.69 -4.30
C ALA A 127 -18.06 -1.92 -5.81
N LEU A 128 -18.76 -1.13 -6.63
CA LEU A 128 -18.65 -1.19 -8.09
C LEU A 128 -17.25 -0.82 -8.58
N ILE A 129 -16.65 0.22 -8.02
CA ILE A 129 -15.28 0.64 -8.32
C ILE A 129 -14.30 -0.48 -7.98
N LEU A 130 -14.36 -1.03 -6.75
CA LEU A 130 -13.50 -2.13 -6.34
C LEU A 130 -13.70 -3.36 -7.22
N GLY A 131 -14.93 -3.67 -7.64
CA GLY A 131 -15.22 -4.77 -8.56
C GLY A 131 -14.56 -4.60 -9.94
N ILE A 132 -14.68 -3.41 -10.55
CA ILE A 132 -14.03 -3.09 -11.83
C ILE A 132 -12.51 -3.15 -11.70
N LEU A 133 -11.97 -2.62 -10.59
CA LEU A 133 -10.54 -2.58 -10.33
C LEU A 133 -9.98 -4.01 -10.12
N TYR A 134 -10.73 -4.89 -9.44
CA TYR A 134 -10.35 -6.31 -9.29
C TYR A 134 -10.39 -7.09 -10.62
N LEU A 135 -11.38 -6.82 -11.47
CA LEU A 135 -11.45 -7.40 -12.82
C LEU A 135 -10.28 -6.94 -13.68
N ALA A 136 -9.90 -5.67 -13.58
CA ALA A 136 -8.70 -5.16 -14.25
C ALA A 136 -7.41 -5.75 -13.67
N PHE A 137 -7.34 -6.06 -12.37
CA PHE A 137 -6.20 -6.77 -11.79
C PHE A 137 -5.96 -8.14 -12.41
N GLN A 138 -7.02 -8.81 -12.87
CA GLN A 138 -6.91 -10.07 -13.61
C GLN A 138 -6.25 -9.91 -14.99
N ALA A 139 -6.25 -8.70 -15.55
CA ALA A 139 -5.59 -8.41 -16.83
C ALA A 139 -4.07 -8.17 -16.72
N PHE A 140 -3.54 -7.86 -15.53
CA PHE A 140 -2.10 -7.65 -15.33
C PHE A 140 -1.23 -8.85 -15.74
N PRO A 141 -1.53 -10.11 -15.36
CA PRO A 141 -0.74 -11.26 -15.81
C PRO A 141 -0.81 -11.50 -17.33
N ILE A 142 -1.80 -10.93 -18.04
CA ILE A 142 -1.90 -11.01 -19.51
C ILE A 142 -1.01 -9.96 -20.18
N ILE A 143 -0.85 -8.79 -19.57
CA ILE A 143 -0.04 -7.68 -20.11
C ILE A 143 1.45 -7.86 -19.79
N PHE A 144 1.79 -8.40 -18.62
CA PHE A 144 3.17 -8.52 -18.13
C PHE A 144 3.75 -9.93 -18.29
N ARG A 145 3.36 -10.64 -19.35
CA ARG A 145 3.97 -11.93 -19.71
C ARG A 145 5.34 -11.74 -20.34
#